data_AF-A0A7W1UAB6-F1
#
_entry.id   AF-A0A7W1UAB6-F1
#
_cell.length_a   1.000
_cell.length_b   1.000
_cell.length_c   1.000
_cell.angle_alpha   90.00
_cell.angle_beta   90.00
_cell.angle_gamma   90.00
#
_symmetry.space_group_name_H-M   'P 1'
#
loop_
_entity.id
_entity.type
_entity.pdbx_description
1 polymer ?
#
loop_
_entity_poly.entity_id
_entity_poly.type
_entity_poly.pdbx_seq_one_letter_code
_entity_poly.pdbx_strand_id
1 'polypeptide(L)'
;MAVVDYYGVLGVALQASQDEIKKAYRTLALQYHPDRNRGNRQAEQKIREVNAAYEILGDSDARKTYDRLRLGYADPMVHRRDRDPEPEPEESISPSVVLERMEGTLREESRKQLFMVLIRDTQKIKEELVIIRERVIRAQGYDTFLEKIVLERGQEVLDELVSEEFKQRQERLVEIAVEMVCSAVPGSIRGSDQMDQVRRSLAQAYQEGWVQGYEQACELLYERR
;
A
#
# COMPACT_ATOMS: atom_id res chain seq x y z
N MET A 1 0.74 -0.73 21.15
CA MET A 1 -0.29 -1.73 20.79
C MET A 1 0.23 -2.46 19.56
N ALA A 2 0.01 -3.78 19.50
CA ALA A 2 0.65 -4.68 18.55
C ALA A 2 0.25 -4.38 17.11
N VAL A 3 1.20 -4.58 16.17
CA VAL A 3 0.94 -4.67 14.72
C VAL A 3 -0.31 -5.51 14.51
N VAL A 4 -1.31 -5.01 13.77
CA VAL A 4 -2.52 -5.79 13.49
C VAL A 4 -2.12 -7.04 12.71
N ASP A 5 -2.18 -8.18 13.40
CA ASP A 5 -1.89 -9.50 12.84
C ASP A 5 -3.13 -9.99 12.10
N TYR A 6 -3.28 -9.61 10.82
CA TYR A 6 -4.43 -10.03 10.01
C TYR A 6 -4.51 -11.55 9.85
N TYR A 7 -3.37 -12.25 9.88
CA TYR A 7 -3.34 -13.71 9.87
C TYR A 7 -3.94 -14.24 11.18
N GLY A 8 -3.57 -13.64 12.31
CA GLY A 8 -4.16 -13.89 13.62
C GLY A 8 -5.66 -13.54 13.70
N VAL A 9 -6.10 -12.43 13.10
CA VAL A 9 -7.51 -12.04 13.03
C VAL A 9 -8.36 -13.08 12.29
N LEU A 10 -7.83 -13.61 11.18
CA LEU A 10 -8.48 -14.70 10.45
C LEU A 10 -8.23 -16.08 11.06
N GLY A 11 -7.32 -16.20 12.04
CA GLY A 11 -6.94 -17.46 12.67
C GLY A 11 -6.21 -18.43 11.75
N VAL A 12 -5.44 -17.92 10.78
CA VAL A 12 -4.72 -18.71 9.78
C VAL A 12 -3.20 -18.55 9.93
N ALA A 13 -2.44 -19.52 9.41
CA ALA A 13 -0.98 -19.44 9.39
C ALA A 13 -0.47 -18.40 8.38
N LEU A 14 0.75 -17.89 8.58
CA LEU A 14 1.42 -16.96 7.65
C LEU A 14 1.57 -17.56 6.24
N GLN A 15 1.86 -18.85 6.18
CA GLN A 15 1.93 -19.60 4.92
C GLN A 15 0.57 -20.12 4.41
N ALA A 16 -0.56 -19.68 4.99
CA ALA A 16 -1.87 -20.12 4.55
C ALA A 16 -2.09 -19.80 3.07
N SER A 17 -2.70 -20.73 2.35
CA SER A 17 -3.12 -20.54 0.96
C SER A 17 -4.28 -19.54 0.85
N GLN A 18 -4.51 -19.01 -0.35
CA GLN A 18 -5.65 -18.13 -0.62
C GLN A 18 -7.00 -18.81 -0.33
N ASP A 19 -7.09 -20.11 -0.55
CA ASP A 19 -8.32 -20.87 -0.27
C ASP A 19 -8.56 -21.02 1.24
N GLU A 20 -7.51 -21.20 2.03
CA GLU A 20 -7.60 -21.22 3.50
C GLU A 20 -8.03 -19.87 4.06
N ILE A 21 -7.47 -18.77 3.55
CA ILE A 21 -7.86 -17.39 3.91
C ILE A 21 -9.34 -17.15 3.59
N LYS A 22 -9.78 -17.51 2.37
CA LYS A 22 -11.19 -17.39 1.95
C LYS A 22 -12.12 -18.22 2.83
N LYS A 23 -11.73 -19.44 3.17
CA LYS A 23 -12.53 -20.34 4.02
C LYS A 23 -12.65 -19.82 5.45
N ALA A 24 -11.55 -19.33 6.01
CA ALA A 24 -11.53 -18.72 7.33
C ALA A 24 -12.42 -17.48 7.39
N TYR A 25 -12.27 -16.58 6.40
CA TYR A 25 -13.13 -15.40 6.27
C TYR A 25 -14.61 -15.75 6.23
N ARG A 26 -15.04 -16.67 5.35
CA ARG A 26 -16.45 -17.08 5.24
C ARG A 26 -17.01 -17.63 6.55
N THR A 27 -16.20 -18.38 7.29
CA THR A 27 -16.59 -18.98 8.58
C THR A 27 -16.82 -17.90 9.63
N LEU A 28 -15.86 -16.98 9.77
CA LEU A 28 -15.92 -15.87 10.73
C LEU A 28 -17.02 -14.87 10.36
N ALA A 29 -17.22 -14.60 9.06
CA ALA A 29 -18.27 -13.72 8.58
C ALA A 29 -19.68 -14.23 8.92
N LEU A 30 -19.91 -15.54 8.81
CA LEU A 30 -21.18 -16.16 9.22
C LEU A 30 -21.35 -16.18 10.74
N GLN A 31 -20.25 -16.37 11.49
CA GLN A 31 -20.26 -16.38 12.95
C GLN A 31 -20.63 -15.02 13.53
N TYR A 32 -20.08 -13.94 12.97
CA TYR A 32 -20.26 -12.56 13.44
C TYR A 32 -21.28 -11.77 12.61
N HIS A 33 -22.06 -12.42 11.75
CA HIS A 33 -23.05 -11.77 10.90
C HIS A 33 -24.06 -10.95 11.73
N PRO A 34 -24.43 -9.72 11.32
CA PRO A 34 -25.33 -8.85 12.09
C PRO A 34 -26.72 -9.47 12.30
N ASP A 35 -27.22 -10.27 11.37
CA ASP A 35 -28.51 -10.96 11.55
C ASP A 35 -28.53 -11.97 12.70
N ARG A 36 -27.40 -12.64 12.95
CA ARG A 36 -27.29 -13.62 14.04
C ARG A 36 -26.89 -12.97 15.37
N ASN A 37 -26.41 -11.72 15.32
CA ASN A 37 -25.81 -11.01 16.45
C ASN A 37 -26.38 -9.60 16.61
N ARG A 38 -27.69 -9.42 16.40
CA ARG A 38 -28.36 -8.11 16.47
C ARG A 38 -28.14 -7.45 17.83
N GLY A 39 -27.59 -6.23 17.83
CA GLY A 39 -27.31 -5.45 19.04
C GLY A 39 -26.02 -5.84 19.79
N ASN A 40 -25.25 -6.82 19.30
CA ASN A 40 -23.98 -7.19 19.91
C ASN A 40 -22.83 -6.35 19.35
N ARG A 41 -22.44 -5.30 20.09
CA ARG A 41 -21.31 -4.43 19.72
C ARG A 41 -19.98 -5.18 19.57
N GLN A 42 -19.76 -6.28 20.30
CA GLN A 42 -18.52 -7.06 20.16
C GLN A 42 -18.49 -7.84 18.84
N ALA A 43 -19.64 -8.36 18.40
CA ALA A 43 -19.74 -9.02 17.09
C ALA A 43 -19.53 -8.01 15.95
N GLU A 44 -20.07 -6.79 16.09
CA GLU A 44 -19.87 -5.69 15.14
C GLU A 44 -18.39 -5.28 15.00
N GLN A 45 -17.68 -5.20 16.12
CA GLN A 45 -16.25 -4.90 16.10
C GLN A 45 -15.46 -6.04 15.42
N LYS A 46 -15.73 -7.29 15.79
CA LYS A 46 -15.04 -8.46 15.22
C LYS A 46 -15.29 -8.63 13.73
N ILE A 47 -16.52 -8.43 13.25
CA ILE A 47 -16.80 -8.55 11.81
C ILE A 47 -16.07 -7.46 11.02
N ARG A 48 -15.91 -6.26 11.60
CA ARG A 48 -15.12 -5.18 11.00
C ARG A 48 -13.64 -5.56 10.87
N GLU A 49 -13.05 -6.12 11.91
CA GLU A 49 -11.66 -6.61 11.90
C GLU A 49 -11.47 -7.74 10.89
N VAL A 50 -12.40 -8.71 10.86
CA VAL A 50 -12.38 -9.83 9.90
C VAL A 50 -12.50 -9.35 8.45
N ASN A 51 -13.37 -8.38 8.19
CA ASN A 51 -13.49 -7.77 6.86
C ASN A 51 -12.20 -7.06 6.46
N ALA A 52 -11.62 -6.24 7.34
CA ALA A 52 -10.37 -5.55 7.09
C ALA A 52 -9.21 -6.53 6.83
N ALA A 53 -9.13 -7.62 7.60
CA ALA A 53 -8.11 -8.66 7.42
C ALA A 53 -8.25 -9.37 6.08
N TYR A 54 -9.47 -9.73 5.68
CA TYR A 54 -9.71 -10.38 4.41
C TYR A 54 -9.48 -9.46 3.20
N GLU A 55 -9.73 -8.17 3.36
CA GLU A 55 -9.50 -7.19 2.30
C GLU A 55 -8.00 -7.04 1.96
N ILE A 56 -7.13 -7.26 2.95
CA ILE A 56 -5.68 -7.27 2.77
C ILE A 56 -5.17 -8.65 2.37
N LEU A 57 -5.55 -9.70 3.08
CA LEU A 57 -4.99 -11.03 2.88
C LEU A 57 -5.64 -11.81 1.72
N GLY A 58 -6.89 -11.50 1.40
CA GLY A 58 -7.68 -12.16 0.36
C GLY A 58 -7.36 -11.67 -1.06
N ASP A 59 -6.77 -10.48 -1.20
CA ASP A 59 -6.18 -10.03 -2.45
C ASP A 59 -4.70 -10.40 -2.50
N SER A 60 -4.26 -11.07 -3.56
CA SER A 60 -2.89 -11.58 -3.65
C SER A 60 -1.84 -10.48 -3.65
N ASP A 61 -2.15 -9.33 -4.25
CA ASP A 61 -1.20 -8.23 -4.34
C ASP A 61 -1.17 -7.43 -3.03
N ALA A 62 -2.32 -7.27 -2.35
CA ALA A 62 -2.40 -6.62 -1.05
C ALA A 62 -1.67 -7.45 -0.01
N ARG A 63 -1.83 -8.77 -0.06
CA ARG A 63 -1.12 -9.69 0.81
C ARG A 63 0.37 -9.61 0.62
N LYS A 64 0.87 -9.64 -0.63
CA LYS A 64 2.31 -9.48 -0.91
C LYS A 64 2.84 -8.15 -0.37
N THR A 65 2.04 -7.09 -0.46
CA THR A 65 2.42 -5.77 0.05
C THR A 65 2.43 -5.76 1.56
N TYR A 66 1.39 -6.27 2.21
CA TYR A 66 1.36 -6.47 3.66
C TYR A 66 2.55 -7.31 4.14
N ASP A 67 2.84 -8.42 3.46
CA ASP A 67 3.97 -9.29 3.78
C ASP A 67 5.30 -8.56 3.58
N ARG A 68 5.47 -7.73 2.54
CA ARG A 68 6.67 -6.87 2.35
C ARG A 68 6.81 -5.83 3.45
N LEU A 69 5.73 -5.12 3.77
CA LEU A 69 5.68 -4.13 4.85
C LEU A 69 6.05 -4.81 6.19
N ARG A 70 5.49 -5.99 6.44
CA ARG A 70 5.73 -6.80 7.65
C ARG A 70 7.13 -7.41 7.71
N LEU A 71 7.66 -7.96 6.63
CA LEU A 71 9.02 -8.51 6.55
C LEU A 71 10.08 -7.42 6.72
N GLY A 72 9.83 -6.21 6.21
CA GLY A 72 10.69 -5.05 6.44
C GLY A 72 10.77 -4.60 7.92
N TYR A 73 9.85 -5.09 8.74
CA TYR A 73 9.75 -4.87 10.18
C TYR A 73 10.19 -6.10 11.01
N ALA A 74 10.21 -7.29 10.41
CA ALA A 74 10.47 -8.56 11.09
C ALA A 74 11.83 -9.17 10.69
N ASP A 75 12.93 -8.72 11.32
CA ASP A 75 14.05 -9.57 11.77
C ASP A 75 14.95 -8.76 12.72
N PRO A 76 15.18 -9.23 13.97
CA PRO A 76 16.23 -10.21 14.15
C PRO A 76 15.77 -11.46 14.90
N MET A 77 16.12 -12.62 14.35
CA MET A 77 15.97 -13.98 14.83
C MET A 77 14.67 -14.72 14.47
N VAL A 78 14.53 -15.06 13.18
CA VAL A 78 14.13 -16.44 12.83
C VAL A 78 15.27 -17.38 13.26
N HIS A 79 15.04 -18.15 14.34
CA HIS A 79 15.94 -19.17 14.85
C HIS A 79 16.46 -20.13 13.76
N ARG A 80 17.64 -19.87 13.19
CA ARG A 80 18.52 -20.94 12.71
C ARG A 80 19.20 -21.53 13.94
N ARG A 81 18.71 -22.69 14.39
CA ARG A 81 19.48 -23.56 15.28
C ARG A 81 20.81 -23.88 14.60
N ASP A 82 21.89 -23.85 15.37
CA ASP A 82 23.24 -24.38 15.08
C ASP A 82 24.31 -23.44 14.48
N ARG A 83 24.27 -22.14 14.78
CA ARG A 83 25.50 -21.32 14.76
C ARG A 83 25.36 -20.17 15.76
N ASP A 84 26.17 -20.14 16.81
CA ASP A 84 26.30 -18.94 17.65
C ASP A 84 26.72 -17.78 16.74
N PRO A 85 25.87 -16.75 16.52
CA PRO A 85 26.32 -15.56 15.83
C PRO A 85 27.10 -14.71 16.82
N GLU A 86 28.27 -14.23 16.40
CA GLU A 86 28.92 -13.10 17.06
C GLU A 86 27.91 -11.95 17.19
N PRO A 87 27.89 -11.21 18.32
CA PRO A 87 26.95 -10.11 18.47
C PRO A 87 27.30 -9.00 17.47
N GLU A 88 26.56 -8.94 16.37
CA GLU A 88 26.50 -7.72 15.56
C GLU A 88 25.95 -6.59 16.45
N PRO A 89 26.47 -5.36 16.33
CA PRO A 89 26.01 -4.25 17.13
C PRO A 89 24.50 -4.08 16.95
N GLU A 90 23.76 -4.00 18.06
CA GLU A 90 22.33 -3.69 18.09
C GLU A 90 22.09 -2.31 17.45
N GLU A 91 22.01 -2.25 16.12
CA GLU A 91 21.47 -1.10 15.42
C GLU A 91 19.97 -1.06 15.72
N SER A 92 19.63 -0.37 16.81
CA SER A 92 18.27 0.08 17.07
C SER A 92 17.76 0.78 15.80
N ILE A 93 16.89 0.11 15.04
CA ILE A 93 16.35 0.65 13.80
C ILE A 93 15.57 1.93 14.18
N SER A 94 16.09 3.09 13.77
CA SER A 94 15.41 4.36 14.04
C SER A 94 14.04 4.39 13.35
N PRO A 95 12.98 4.97 13.98
CA PRO A 95 11.67 5.10 13.35
C PRO A 95 11.72 5.78 11.98
N SER A 96 12.68 6.69 11.75
CA SER A 96 12.88 7.35 10.46
C SER A 96 13.30 6.38 9.35
N VAL A 97 14.14 5.38 9.66
CA VAL A 97 14.58 4.37 8.69
C VAL A 97 13.43 3.43 8.34
N VAL A 98 12.59 3.09 9.33
CA VAL A 98 11.37 2.30 9.07
C VAL A 98 10.41 3.10 8.20
N LEU A 99 10.19 4.38 8.51
CA LEU A 99 9.33 5.28 7.74
C LEU A 99 9.78 5.34 6.27
N GLU A 100 11.05 5.64 6.01
CA GLU A 100 11.61 5.73 4.65
C GLU A 100 11.42 4.41 3.87
N ARG A 101 11.62 3.27 4.52
CA ARG A 101 11.41 1.94 3.92
C ARG A 101 9.93 1.70 3.59
N MET A 102 9.01 2.06 4.50
CA MET A 102 7.58 1.93 4.28
C MET A 102 7.11 2.85 3.14
N GLU A 103 7.56 4.09 3.10
CA GLU A 103 7.31 5.03 2.01
C GLU A 103 7.77 4.47 0.67
N GLY A 104 8.99 3.93 0.59
CA GLY A 104 9.50 3.28 -0.61
C GLY A 104 8.65 2.10 -1.06
N THR A 105 8.20 1.25 -0.12
CA THR A 105 7.37 0.08 -0.41
C THR A 105 5.99 0.49 -0.94
N LEU A 106 5.35 1.46 -0.28
CA LEU A 106 4.04 1.98 -0.69
C LEU A 106 4.12 2.67 -2.05
N ARG A 107 5.15 3.50 -2.28
CA ARG A 107 5.39 4.19 -3.55
C ARG A 107 5.59 3.20 -4.70
N GLU A 108 6.40 2.17 -4.49
CA GLU A 108 6.63 1.14 -5.51
C GLU A 108 5.34 0.36 -5.83
N GLU A 109 4.55 0.02 -4.81
CA GLU A 109 3.31 -0.72 -4.99
C GLU A 109 2.26 0.09 -5.75
N SER A 110 1.99 1.33 -5.33
CA SER A 110 1.00 2.18 -5.98
C SER A 110 1.42 2.50 -7.42
N ARG A 111 2.71 2.69 -7.69
CA ARG A 111 3.26 2.81 -9.04
C ARG A 111 2.91 1.62 -9.91
N LYS A 112 3.22 0.41 -9.46
CA LYS A 112 2.92 -0.83 -10.20
C LYS A 112 1.41 -0.99 -10.42
N GLN A 113 0.62 -0.70 -9.39
CA GLN A 113 -0.83 -0.81 -9.46
C GLN A 113 -1.42 0.07 -10.57
N LEU A 114 -1.12 1.38 -10.56
CA LEU A 114 -1.69 2.28 -11.56
C LEU A 114 -1.11 2.00 -12.95
N PHE A 115 0.20 1.76 -13.06
CA PHE A 115 0.83 1.37 -14.32
C PHE A 115 0.13 0.16 -14.96
N MET A 116 -0.11 -0.91 -14.20
CA MET A 116 -0.77 -2.11 -14.70
C MET A 116 -2.20 -1.86 -15.18
N VAL A 117 -2.94 -0.97 -14.51
CA VAL A 117 -4.29 -0.58 -14.94
C VAL A 117 -4.22 0.19 -16.26
N LEU A 118 -3.34 1.19 -16.35
CA LEU A 118 -3.24 2.05 -17.51
C LEU A 118 -2.74 1.29 -18.74
N ILE A 119 -1.80 0.35 -18.59
CA ILE A 119 -1.33 -0.47 -19.72
C ILE A 119 -2.41 -1.43 -20.24
N ARG A 120 -3.39 -1.82 -19.42
CA ARG A 120 -4.55 -2.59 -19.90
C ARG A 120 -5.52 -1.74 -20.71
N ASP A 121 -5.54 -0.42 -20.49
CA ASP A 121 -6.34 0.55 -21.22
C ASP A 121 -5.46 1.60 -21.92
N THR A 122 -4.72 1.14 -22.94
CA THR A 122 -3.81 2.02 -23.70
C THR A 122 -4.50 3.18 -24.41
N GLN A 123 -5.82 3.09 -24.63
CA GLN A 123 -6.59 4.14 -25.30
C GLN A 123 -6.66 5.39 -24.44
N LYS A 124 -6.92 5.21 -23.14
CA LYS A 124 -6.95 6.31 -22.16
C LYS A 124 -5.62 7.06 -22.10
N ILE A 125 -4.50 6.34 -22.09
CA ILE A 125 -3.16 6.98 -22.10
C ILE A 125 -2.94 7.75 -23.41
N LYS A 126 -3.35 7.20 -24.56
CA LYS A 126 -3.18 7.88 -25.86
C LYS A 126 -3.95 9.20 -25.92
N GLU A 127 -5.14 9.25 -25.35
CA GLU A 127 -5.94 10.49 -25.24
C GLU A 127 -5.22 11.53 -24.38
N GLU A 128 -4.69 11.11 -23.24
CA GLU A 128 -3.88 11.99 -22.38
C GLU A 128 -2.59 12.47 -23.06
N LEU A 129 -1.93 11.61 -23.85
CA LEU A 129 -0.74 11.98 -24.60
C LEU A 129 -1.00 13.07 -25.65
N VAL A 130 -2.21 13.17 -26.20
CA VAL A 130 -2.57 14.30 -27.09
C VAL A 130 -2.49 15.62 -26.33
N ILE A 131 -3.10 15.68 -25.14
CA ILE A 131 -3.10 16.86 -24.28
C ILE A 131 -1.67 17.20 -23.83
N ILE A 132 -0.89 16.20 -23.43
CA ILE A 132 0.51 16.37 -23.03
C ILE A 132 1.33 16.96 -24.17
N ARG A 133 1.21 16.42 -25.40
CA ARG A 133 1.94 16.93 -26.57
C ARG A 133 1.60 18.38 -26.87
N GLU A 134 0.32 18.76 -26.79
CA GLU A 134 -0.09 20.16 -26.97
C GLU A 134 0.57 21.08 -25.94
N ARG A 135 0.62 20.67 -24.66
CA ARG A 135 1.29 21.43 -23.60
C ARG A 135 2.80 21.53 -23.81
N VAL A 136 3.44 20.42 -24.21
CA VAL A 136 4.87 20.36 -24.53
C VAL A 136 5.21 21.33 -25.68
N ILE A 137 4.49 21.25 -26.80
CA ILE A 137 4.72 22.12 -27.96
C ILE A 137 4.50 23.58 -27.57
N ARG A 138 3.48 23.87 -26.76
CA ARG A 138 3.23 25.22 -26.27
C ARG A 138 4.35 25.76 -25.37
N ALA A 139 4.98 24.89 -24.58
CA ALA A 139 6.02 25.28 -23.63
C ALA A 139 7.38 25.51 -24.28
N GLN A 140 7.76 24.73 -25.29
CA GLN A 140 9.12 24.76 -25.86
C GLN A 140 9.20 24.72 -27.41
N GLY A 141 8.07 24.56 -28.10
CA GLY A 141 8.00 24.65 -29.57
C GLY A 141 8.24 23.35 -30.34
N TYR A 142 8.56 22.24 -29.68
CA TYR A 142 8.77 20.93 -30.33
C TYR A 142 8.28 19.77 -29.45
N ASP A 143 7.88 18.65 -30.08
CA ASP A 143 7.34 17.46 -29.44
C ASP A 143 8.46 16.58 -28.85
N THR A 144 8.60 16.56 -27.53
CA THR A 144 9.44 15.61 -26.78
C THR A 144 8.76 15.21 -25.48
N PHE A 145 9.08 14.03 -24.96
CA PHE A 145 8.66 13.66 -23.62
C PHE A 145 9.27 14.63 -22.60
N LEU A 146 8.42 15.45 -21.95
CA LEU A 146 8.82 16.34 -20.86
C LEU A 146 8.19 15.83 -19.57
N GLU A 147 8.99 15.14 -18.77
CA GLU A 147 8.60 14.55 -17.48
C GLU A 147 7.79 15.53 -16.63
N LYS A 148 8.26 16.78 -16.49
CA LYS A 148 7.55 17.82 -15.71
C LYS A 148 6.08 18.00 -16.13
N ILE A 149 5.81 18.09 -17.43
CA ILE A 149 4.44 18.30 -17.94
C ILE A 149 3.61 17.03 -17.77
N VAL A 150 4.22 15.86 -17.92
CA VAL A 150 3.57 14.56 -17.71
C VAL A 150 3.18 14.39 -16.26
N LEU A 151 4.07 14.71 -15.31
CA LEU A 151 3.80 14.66 -13.87
C LEU A 151 2.71 15.65 -13.46
N GLU A 152 2.78 16.90 -13.94
CA GLU A 152 1.74 17.91 -13.73
C GLU A 152 0.37 17.41 -14.24
N ARG A 153 0.33 16.86 -15.45
CA ARG A 153 -0.90 16.28 -16.00
C ARG A 153 -1.39 15.09 -15.17
N GLY A 154 -0.48 14.21 -14.75
CA GLY A 154 -0.79 13.07 -13.89
C GLY A 154 -1.50 13.52 -12.61
N GLN A 155 -0.95 14.52 -11.91
CA GLN A 155 -1.57 15.08 -10.71
C GLN A 155 -2.99 15.62 -10.94
N GLU A 156 -3.27 16.21 -12.11
CA GLU A 156 -4.60 16.73 -12.44
C GLU A 156 -5.64 15.62 -12.67
N VAL A 157 -5.24 14.50 -13.28
CA VAL A 157 -6.18 13.44 -13.72
C VAL A 157 -6.27 12.28 -12.74
N LEU A 158 -5.39 12.22 -11.74
CA LEU A 158 -5.31 11.07 -10.84
C LEU A 158 -6.64 10.71 -10.17
N ASP A 159 -7.41 11.71 -9.75
CA ASP A 159 -8.71 11.49 -9.09
C ASP A 159 -9.73 10.80 -10.01
N GLU A 160 -9.61 10.95 -11.33
CA GLU A 160 -10.45 10.30 -12.34
C GLU A 160 -9.90 8.93 -12.77
N LEU A 161 -8.58 8.72 -12.65
CA LEU A 161 -7.92 7.46 -12.99
C LEU A 161 -8.01 6.42 -11.86
N VAL A 162 -8.04 6.88 -10.62
CA VAL A 162 -8.01 6.04 -9.43
C VAL A 162 -9.43 5.75 -8.94
N SER A 163 -9.81 4.47 -8.96
CA SER A 163 -11.11 4.03 -8.47
C SER A 163 -11.26 4.17 -6.95
N GLU A 164 -12.51 4.21 -6.47
CA GLU A 164 -12.78 4.21 -5.02
C GLU A 164 -12.22 2.96 -4.31
N GLU A 165 -12.19 1.82 -4.99
CA GLU A 165 -11.55 0.59 -4.47
C GLU A 165 -10.04 0.80 -4.23
N PHE A 166 -9.38 1.57 -5.08
CA PHE A 166 -7.95 1.88 -4.94
C PHE A 166 -7.71 2.83 -3.77
N LYS A 167 -8.58 3.82 -3.59
CA LYS A 167 -8.51 4.75 -2.44
C LYS A 167 -8.74 4.03 -1.11
N GLN A 168 -9.73 3.14 -1.05
CA GLN A 168 -9.96 2.32 0.14
C GLN A 168 -8.76 1.41 0.44
N ARG A 169 -8.15 0.82 -0.59
CA ARG A 169 -6.92 0.02 -0.44
C ARG A 169 -5.74 0.86 0.05
N GLN A 170 -5.55 2.06 -0.48
CA GLN A 170 -4.54 2.99 -0.01
C GLN A 170 -4.72 3.25 1.49
N GLU A 171 -5.91 3.61 1.92
CA GLU A 171 -6.20 3.92 3.33
C GLU A 171 -5.77 2.78 4.25
N ARG A 172 -6.15 1.53 3.92
CA ARG A 172 -5.74 0.37 4.73
C ARG A 172 -4.24 0.15 4.74
N LEU A 173 -3.58 0.20 3.58
CA LEU A 173 -2.13 -0.01 3.49
C LEU A 173 -1.34 1.07 4.23
N VAL A 174 -1.82 2.32 4.19
CA VAL A 174 -1.24 3.43 4.95
C VAL A 174 -1.42 3.20 6.44
N GLU A 175 -2.60 2.84 6.93
CA GLU A 175 -2.81 2.56 8.36
C GLU A 175 -1.90 1.43 8.87
N ILE A 176 -1.75 0.36 8.08
CA ILE A 176 -0.81 -0.73 8.38
C ILE A 176 0.62 -0.20 8.53
N ALA A 177 1.06 0.62 7.58
CA ALA A 177 2.40 1.19 7.61
C ALA A 177 2.58 2.16 8.79
N VAL A 178 1.56 2.95 9.15
CA VAL A 178 1.56 3.81 10.33
C VAL A 178 1.74 2.96 11.59
N GLU A 179 0.97 1.88 11.75
CA GLU A 179 1.08 0.98 12.89
C GLU A 179 2.48 0.34 12.99
N MET A 180 3.06 -0.08 11.86
CA MET A 180 4.41 -0.62 11.80
C MET A 180 5.45 0.42 12.21
N VAL A 181 5.40 1.64 11.66
CA VAL A 181 6.32 2.72 12.03
C VAL A 181 6.20 3.07 13.52
N CYS A 182 4.97 3.17 14.03
CA CYS A 182 4.72 3.50 15.44
C CYS A 182 5.15 2.39 16.40
N SER A 183 5.10 1.13 15.96
CA SER A 183 5.51 -0.02 16.77
C SER A 183 7.02 -0.25 16.75
N ALA A 184 7.76 0.31 15.79
CA ALA A 184 9.19 0.03 15.54
C ALA A 184 10.10 0.26 16.74
N VAL A 185 9.84 1.30 17.51
CA VAL A 185 10.60 1.58 18.72
C VAL A 185 9.62 1.94 19.84
N PRO A 186 9.57 1.14 20.93
CA PRO A 186 8.69 1.39 22.06
C PRO A 186 8.88 2.80 22.63
N GLY A 187 7.89 3.65 22.39
CA GLY A 187 7.81 4.96 23.00
C GLY A 187 8.38 6.14 22.20
N SER A 188 8.79 5.92 20.94
CA SER A 188 9.30 6.98 20.06
C SER A 188 8.21 7.81 19.39
N ILE A 189 7.02 7.23 19.17
CA ILE A 189 5.85 7.91 18.62
C ILE A 189 4.69 7.71 19.59
N ARG A 190 4.30 8.76 20.31
CA ARG A 190 3.23 8.69 21.34
C ARG A 190 2.14 9.75 21.17
N GLY A 191 2.37 10.80 20.39
CA GLY A 191 1.41 11.87 20.17
C GLY A 191 0.55 11.66 18.92
N SER A 192 -0.73 12.04 18.98
CA SER A 192 -1.64 12.08 17.83
C SER A 192 -1.01 12.81 16.64
N ASP A 193 -0.37 13.95 16.91
CA ASP A 193 0.20 14.82 15.88
C ASP A 193 1.37 14.16 15.14
N GLN A 194 2.17 13.36 15.85
CA GLN A 194 3.27 12.59 15.25
C GLN A 194 2.74 11.45 14.38
N MET A 195 1.70 10.77 14.83
CA MET A 195 1.03 9.73 14.04
C MET A 195 0.37 10.31 12.79
N ASP A 196 -0.26 11.48 12.91
CA ASP A 196 -0.85 12.19 11.77
C ASP A 196 0.20 12.70 10.78
N GLN A 197 1.39 13.05 11.25
CA GLN A 197 2.50 13.39 10.37
C GLN A 197 3.01 12.15 9.61
N VAL A 198 3.20 11.02 10.29
CA VAL A 198 3.58 9.74 9.66
C VAL A 198 2.55 9.30 8.64
N ARG A 199 1.26 9.34 9.00
CA ARG A 199 0.14 9.02 8.11
C ARG A 199 0.15 9.88 6.85
N ARG A 200 0.31 11.20 6.99
CA ARG A 200 0.39 12.12 5.85
C ARG A 200 1.59 11.81 4.96
N SER A 201 2.75 11.54 5.54
CA SER A 201 3.97 11.18 4.79
C SER A 201 3.78 9.91 3.97
N LEU A 202 3.25 8.85 4.59
CA LEU A 202 2.96 7.58 3.92
C LEU A 202 1.88 7.70 2.84
N ALA A 203 0.81 8.47 3.11
CA ALA A 203 -0.24 8.73 2.14
C ALA A 203 0.30 9.50 0.92
N GLN A 204 1.16 10.49 1.15
CA GLN A 204 1.83 11.24 0.09
C GLN A 204 2.74 10.32 -0.73
N ALA A 205 3.57 9.47 -0.11
CA ALA A 205 4.41 8.52 -0.83
C ALA A 205 3.58 7.56 -1.71
N TYR A 206 2.39 7.14 -1.24
CA TYR A 206 1.47 6.34 -2.04
C TYR A 206 0.96 7.11 -3.27
N GLN A 207 0.53 8.36 -3.11
CA GLN A 207 0.07 9.21 -4.21
C GLN A 207 1.19 9.50 -5.22
N GLU A 208 2.40 9.76 -4.75
CA GLU A 208 3.59 9.93 -5.60
C GLU A 208 3.81 8.70 -6.48
N GLY A 209 3.65 7.50 -5.93
CA GLY A 209 3.77 6.28 -6.70
C GLY A 209 2.70 6.18 -7.79
N TRP A 210 1.45 6.57 -7.54
CA TRP A 210 0.44 6.67 -8.60
C TRP A 210 0.86 7.63 -9.71
N VAL A 211 1.33 8.85 -9.39
CA VAL A 211 1.82 9.79 -10.42
C VAL A 211 2.96 9.16 -11.23
N GLN A 212 3.90 8.48 -10.59
CA GLN A 212 4.99 7.76 -11.27
C GLN A 212 4.47 6.61 -12.15
N GLY A 213 3.41 5.93 -11.74
CA GLY A 213 2.83 4.83 -12.51
C GLY A 213 2.15 5.35 -13.78
N TYR A 214 1.52 6.52 -13.69
CA TYR A 214 0.99 7.26 -14.83
C TYR A 214 2.10 7.72 -15.77
N GLU A 215 3.14 8.35 -15.23
CA GLU A 215 4.29 8.82 -16.01
C GLU A 215 4.97 7.68 -16.77
N GLN A 216 5.23 6.56 -16.10
CA GLN A 216 5.81 5.37 -16.71
C GLN A 216 4.91 4.81 -17.84
N ALA A 217 3.60 4.87 -17.68
CA ALA A 217 2.66 4.42 -18.70
C ALA A 217 2.65 5.36 -19.92
N CYS A 218 2.71 6.67 -19.68
CA CYS A 218 2.86 7.68 -20.72
C CYS A 218 4.19 7.53 -21.46
N GLU A 219 5.30 7.36 -20.75
CA GLU A 219 6.63 7.18 -21.34
C GLU A 219 6.65 5.99 -22.29
N LEU A 220 6.11 4.84 -21.85
CA LEU A 220 6.07 3.62 -22.66
C LEU A 220 5.32 3.79 -23.98
N LEU A 221 4.26 4.60 -23.99
CA LEU A 221 3.42 4.84 -25.17
C LEU A 221 3.77 6.14 -25.92
N TYR A 222 4.82 6.84 -25.50
CA TYR A 222 5.25 8.08 -26.13
C TYR A 222 6.03 7.80 -27.43
N GLU A 223 5.31 7.61 -28.53
CA GLU A 223 5.94 7.50 -29.85
C GLU A 223 6.44 8.88 -30.32
N ARG A 224 7.74 9.03 -30.60
CA ARG A 224 8.24 10.19 -31.34
C ARG A 224 7.60 10.20 -32.72
N ARG A 225 6.83 11.26 -33.02
CA ARG A 225 6.30 11.54 -34.36
C ARG A 225 7.29 12.38 -35.16
#